data_AF-Q03899-F1
#
_entry.id   AF-Q03899-F1
#
_cell.length_a   1.000
_cell.length_b   1.000
_cell.length_c   1.000
_cell.angle_alpha   90.00
_cell.angle_beta   90.00
_cell.angle_gamma   90.00
#
_symmetry.space_group_name_H-M   'P 1'
#
loop_
_entity.id
_entity.type
_entity.pdbx_description
1 polymer ?
#
loop_
_entity_poly.entity_id
_entity_poly.type
_entity_poly.pdbx_seq_one_letter_code
_entity_poly.pdbx_strand_id
1 'polypeptide(L)'
;MFDKLPYEIFKQIAWRIPQEDKISLTYVCKRSYESIIPFIYQNLFLNETYHINGDYDNSFGTCYWSVLNFHYIDEDDSNTKNDMSNRRLAKVKFSYFERTLAESPKRLCPLINRIRCTWHLNEDVMTNVLKLLSEYGSNLKFVDQFVRSSVNKGLEPLSKQLKTLTLTPPTLMPTHNSVSGSYLNKIDRLLLKCDLSRLEKLSIHINALKYFKNTGSPMKIKALVLNLRPDTLNLAEYDASDDFLKELEYIDIFDASTLRQLEILSWYSRDDFPSGEEGGFDRLYVKWGLEGFWKFPNIEKLSLASLVYSEFFLMNCLAVFHNLKILKLDYMGKFDFDVSLINFLSKQVCGKKLQRFDIHCQLNHRLFFPMTDNPLTRLNFDGFCPCSTCKNTIHEVILKKIFPETRSKLLKNPNKFQAHNFFYQMFFENKIMPYTNIIDNESPAMGWDSVPIETFVRKFNENLQSTIENTENITVNKITREDAISLYHLYLHYLKDVFKVFEQSLPNLEYLTINGIPTKIIQVDELQRCAVPLFYNNGYKSNSVYELVDAEALFS
;
A
#
# COMPACT_ATOMS: atom_id res chain seq x y z
N MET A 1 -36.59 6.17 -16.86
CA MET A 1 -35.87 7.45 -16.67
C MET A 1 -34.37 7.27 -16.88
N PHE A 2 -33.75 6.24 -16.29
CA PHE A 2 -32.34 5.86 -16.54
C PHE A 2 -32.01 5.61 -18.01
N ASP A 3 -32.93 4.98 -18.75
CA ASP A 3 -32.76 4.63 -20.17
C ASP A 3 -32.65 5.84 -21.11
N LYS A 4 -32.80 7.06 -20.59
CA LYS A 4 -32.64 8.31 -21.34
C LYS A 4 -31.38 9.08 -20.95
N LEU A 5 -30.61 8.63 -19.96
CA LEU A 5 -29.41 9.33 -19.50
C LEU A 5 -28.29 9.31 -20.55
N PRO A 6 -27.59 10.45 -20.78
CA PRO A 6 -26.39 10.49 -21.61
C PRO A 6 -25.29 9.56 -21.09
N TYR A 7 -24.42 9.08 -21.97
CA TYR A 7 -23.28 8.23 -21.57
C TYR A 7 -22.33 8.97 -20.62
N GLU A 8 -22.20 10.29 -20.77
CA GLU A 8 -21.40 11.17 -19.91
C GLU A 8 -21.89 11.12 -18.46
N ILE A 9 -23.20 11.02 -18.24
CA ILE A 9 -23.77 10.90 -16.90
C ILE A 9 -23.49 9.52 -16.33
N PHE A 10 -23.63 8.45 -17.13
CA PHE A 10 -23.23 7.11 -16.69
C PHE A 10 -21.75 7.03 -16.31
N LYS A 11 -20.88 7.72 -17.06
CA LYS A 11 -19.46 7.82 -16.76
C LYS A 11 -19.19 8.50 -15.42
N GLN A 12 -19.86 9.63 -15.15
CA GLN A 12 -19.73 10.35 -13.88
C GLN A 12 -20.24 9.50 -12.69
N ILE A 13 -21.34 8.75 -12.89
CA ILE A 13 -21.87 7.83 -11.88
C ILE A 13 -20.87 6.70 -11.62
N ALA A 14 -20.41 6.01 -12.68
CA ALA A 14 -19.52 4.85 -12.57
C ALA A 14 -18.21 5.17 -11.85
N TRP A 15 -17.69 6.40 -11.99
CA TRP A 15 -16.46 6.84 -11.32
C TRP A 15 -16.62 7.19 -9.84
N ARG A 16 -17.84 7.15 -9.29
CA ARG A 16 -18.12 7.54 -7.90
C ARG A 16 -18.75 6.43 -7.06
N ILE A 17 -19.05 5.28 -7.67
CA ILE A 17 -19.72 4.18 -7.00
C ILE A 17 -18.80 2.96 -6.90
N PRO A 18 -18.97 2.13 -5.86
CA PRO A 18 -18.22 0.88 -5.73
C PRO A 18 -18.59 -0.12 -6.83
N GLN A 19 -17.80 -1.19 -6.92
CA GLN A 19 -17.99 -2.24 -7.92
C GLN A 19 -19.35 -2.94 -7.82
N GLU A 20 -19.84 -3.21 -6.62
CA GLU A 20 -21.13 -3.88 -6.37
C GLU A 20 -22.29 -3.09 -6.97
N ASP A 21 -22.23 -1.77 -6.84
CA ASP A 21 -23.25 -0.87 -7.39
C ASP A 21 -23.17 -0.81 -8.92
N LYS A 22 -21.95 -0.82 -9.50
CA LYS A 22 -21.79 -0.93 -10.96
C LYS A 22 -22.43 -2.21 -11.47
N ILE A 23 -22.16 -3.34 -10.81
CA ILE A 23 -22.74 -4.63 -11.16
C ILE A 23 -24.27 -4.55 -11.08
N SER A 24 -24.81 -3.99 -10.00
CA SER A 24 -26.25 -3.81 -9.80
C SER A 24 -26.89 -2.98 -10.91
N LEU A 25 -26.23 -1.90 -11.36
CA LEU A 25 -26.70 -1.07 -12.48
C LEU A 25 -26.76 -1.82 -13.81
N THR A 26 -25.94 -2.85 -14.01
CA THR A 26 -26.01 -3.66 -15.25
C THR A 26 -27.31 -4.46 -15.37
N TYR A 27 -28.01 -4.71 -14.26
CA TYR A 27 -29.26 -5.47 -14.25
C TYR A 27 -30.51 -4.61 -14.46
N VAL A 28 -30.38 -3.27 -14.44
CA VAL A 28 -31.53 -2.36 -14.51
C VAL A 28 -32.22 -2.39 -15.89
N CYS A 29 -31.44 -2.23 -16.96
CA CYS A 29 -31.95 -2.27 -18.33
C CYS A 29 -30.80 -2.46 -19.33
N LYS A 30 -31.12 -2.71 -20.61
CA LYS A 30 -30.13 -2.91 -21.67
C LYS A 30 -29.19 -1.71 -21.86
N ARG A 31 -29.70 -0.48 -21.82
CA ARG A 31 -28.87 0.72 -21.98
C ARG A 31 -27.91 0.91 -20.81
N SER A 32 -28.38 0.69 -19.58
CA SER A 32 -27.52 0.74 -18.39
C SER A 32 -26.45 -0.34 -18.46
N TYR A 33 -26.81 -1.56 -18.87
CA TYR A 33 -25.85 -2.62 -19.13
C TYR A 33 -24.76 -2.18 -20.12
N GLU A 34 -25.14 -1.70 -21.31
CA GLU A 34 -24.20 -1.29 -22.37
C GLU A 34 -23.31 -0.12 -21.93
N SER A 35 -23.85 0.77 -21.10
CA SER A 35 -23.12 1.94 -20.60
C SER A 35 -22.16 1.61 -19.45
N ILE A 36 -22.52 0.68 -18.56
CA ILE A 36 -21.77 0.37 -17.33
C ILE A 36 -20.76 -0.77 -17.53
N ILE A 37 -21.07 -1.78 -18.36
CA ILE A 37 -20.18 -2.94 -18.54
C ILE A 37 -18.73 -2.57 -18.91
N PRO A 38 -18.44 -1.52 -19.72
CA PRO A 38 -17.06 -1.13 -19.98
C PRO A 38 -16.32 -0.70 -18.71
N PHE A 39 -16.97 -0.01 -17.79
CA PHE A 39 -16.35 0.45 -16.53
C PHE A 39 -16.05 -0.69 -15.56
N ILE A 40 -16.73 -1.84 -15.70
CA ILE A 40 -16.42 -3.05 -14.94
C ILE A 40 -15.18 -3.73 -15.52
N TYR A 41 -15.06 -3.84 -16.85
CA TYR A 41 -13.94 -4.58 -17.47
C TYR A 41 -12.70 -3.73 -17.77
N GLN A 42 -12.82 -2.40 -17.80
CA GLN A 42 -11.74 -1.51 -18.25
C GLN A 42 -10.44 -1.68 -17.47
N ASN A 43 -10.53 -1.71 -16.14
CA ASN A 43 -9.40 -1.83 -15.24
C ASN A 43 -9.60 -3.03 -14.30
N LEU A 44 -8.78 -4.06 -14.45
CA LEU A 44 -8.89 -5.29 -13.67
C LEU A 44 -7.71 -5.44 -12.71
N PHE A 45 -8.03 -5.59 -11.43
CA PHE A 45 -7.07 -5.88 -10.37
C PHE A 45 -7.15 -7.37 -10.03
N LEU A 46 -6.19 -8.13 -10.55
CA LEU A 46 -6.16 -9.59 -10.43
C LEU A 46 -5.34 -10.00 -9.21
N ASN A 47 -6.03 -10.55 -8.21
CA ASN A 47 -5.46 -10.96 -6.94
C ASN A 47 -6.24 -12.14 -6.34
N GLU A 48 -5.54 -13.02 -5.62
CA GLU A 48 -6.11 -14.20 -4.97
C GLU A 48 -6.52 -13.98 -3.51
N THR A 49 -6.33 -12.77 -2.99
CA THR A 49 -6.80 -12.42 -1.65
C THR A 49 -8.05 -11.55 -1.73
N TYR A 50 -8.81 -11.60 -0.64
CA TYR A 50 -10.10 -10.95 -0.53
C TYR A 50 -9.96 -9.42 -0.45
N HIS A 51 -10.98 -8.73 -0.94
CA HIS A 51 -11.11 -7.29 -0.87
C HIS A 51 -11.78 -6.88 0.45
N ILE A 52 -11.33 -5.80 1.06
CA ILE A 52 -11.94 -5.24 2.27
C ILE A 52 -12.50 -3.85 1.96
N ASN A 53 -13.82 -3.68 2.13
CA ASN A 53 -14.48 -2.39 1.92
C ASN A 53 -14.18 -1.44 3.07
N GLY A 54 -13.83 -0.18 2.74
CA GLY A 54 -13.83 0.91 3.71
C GLY A 54 -15.25 1.28 4.12
N ASP A 55 -15.47 1.60 5.40
CA ASP A 55 -16.77 2.06 5.89
C ASP A 55 -16.91 3.58 5.86
N TYR A 56 -15.80 4.32 5.77
CA TYR A 56 -15.81 5.76 5.48
C TYR A 56 -16.02 6.04 3.99
N ASP A 57 -15.31 5.31 3.11
CA ASP A 57 -15.42 5.41 1.66
C ASP A 57 -15.39 4.01 1.05
N ASN A 58 -16.58 3.46 0.80
CA ASN A 58 -16.74 2.12 0.24
C ASN A 58 -16.34 2.01 -1.23
N SER A 59 -16.16 3.15 -1.91
CA SER A 59 -15.77 3.23 -3.32
C SER A 59 -14.24 3.27 -3.49
N PHE A 60 -13.49 3.36 -2.39
CA PHE A 60 -12.04 3.52 -2.40
C PHE A 60 -11.36 2.41 -3.23
N GLY A 61 -10.74 2.81 -4.33
CA GLY A 61 -10.12 1.92 -5.32
C GLY A 61 -11.09 1.17 -6.23
N THR A 62 -12.23 0.69 -5.73
CA THR A 62 -13.24 -0.06 -6.52
C THR A 62 -14.07 0.82 -7.47
N CYS A 63 -14.06 2.14 -7.24
CA CYS A 63 -14.57 3.12 -8.21
C CYS A 63 -13.75 3.12 -9.51
N TYR A 64 -12.48 2.71 -9.46
CA TYR A 64 -11.59 2.63 -10.62
C TYR A 64 -11.33 1.20 -11.10
N TRP A 65 -11.03 0.27 -10.18
CA TRP A 65 -10.75 -1.14 -10.50
C TRP A 65 -11.94 -2.04 -10.23
N SER A 66 -12.05 -3.09 -11.01
CA SER A 66 -12.77 -4.28 -10.60
C SER A 66 -11.81 -5.30 -9.98
N VAL A 67 -12.17 -5.77 -8.80
CA VAL A 67 -11.48 -6.78 -8.01
C VAL A 67 -12.27 -8.08 -7.97
N LEU A 68 -11.57 -9.18 -7.68
CA LEU A 68 -12.23 -10.42 -7.27
C LEU A 68 -12.74 -10.25 -5.85
N ASN A 69 -14.06 -10.11 -5.67
CA ASN A 69 -14.67 -9.99 -4.36
C ASN A 69 -15.12 -11.36 -3.81
N PHE A 70 -14.70 -11.70 -2.60
CA PHE A 70 -15.16 -12.86 -1.83
C PHE A 70 -14.94 -12.63 -0.33
N HIS A 71 -15.73 -13.30 0.50
CA HIS A 71 -15.58 -13.23 1.95
C HIS A 71 -14.37 -14.05 2.41
N TYR A 72 -13.65 -13.54 3.39
CA TYR A 72 -12.58 -14.26 4.06
C TYR A 72 -13.14 -15.47 4.81
N ILE A 73 -12.48 -16.61 4.63
CA ILE A 73 -12.74 -17.86 5.34
C ILE A 73 -11.57 -18.08 6.29
N ASP A 74 -11.84 -18.10 7.60
CA ASP A 74 -10.82 -18.50 8.56
C ASP A 74 -10.70 -20.03 8.55
N GLU A 75 -9.56 -20.55 8.11
CA GLU A 75 -9.33 -22.00 8.01
C GLU A 75 -9.13 -22.65 9.39
N ASP A 76 -8.85 -21.84 10.43
CA ASP A 76 -8.69 -22.31 11.81
C ASP A 76 -10.06 -22.42 12.53
N ASP A 77 -11.13 -21.84 11.98
CA ASP A 77 -12.46 -21.86 12.62
C ASP A 77 -13.16 -23.20 12.40
N SER A 78 -13.58 -23.80 13.51
CA SER A 78 -14.35 -25.05 13.48
C SER A 78 -15.65 -24.98 12.67
N ASN A 79 -16.28 -23.80 12.58
CA ASN A 79 -17.54 -23.61 11.87
C ASN A 79 -17.38 -23.57 10.35
N THR A 80 -16.17 -23.27 9.86
CA THR A 80 -15.84 -23.13 8.43
C THR A 80 -15.05 -24.33 7.90
N LYS A 81 -14.89 -25.41 8.69
CA LYS A 81 -14.13 -26.61 8.27
C LYS A 81 -14.60 -27.25 6.96
N ASN A 82 -15.87 -27.09 6.61
CA ASN A 82 -16.44 -27.61 5.37
C ASN A 82 -16.33 -26.61 4.20
N ASP A 83 -15.93 -25.38 4.47
CA ASP A 83 -15.77 -24.36 3.44
C ASP A 83 -14.50 -24.59 2.63
N MET A 84 -14.49 -24.07 1.41
CA MET A 84 -13.28 -24.09 0.59
C MET A 84 -12.26 -23.10 1.15
N SER A 85 -10.98 -23.48 1.19
CA SER A 85 -9.90 -22.54 1.50
C SER A 85 -9.97 -21.28 0.63
N ASN A 86 -9.51 -20.14 1.15
CA ASN A 86 -9.56 -18.85 0.44
C ASN A 86 -8.94 -18.97 -0.96
N ARG A 87 -7.80 -19.64 -1.05
CA ARG A 87 -7.08 -19.89 -2.31
C ARG A 87 -7.90 -20.72 -3.31
N ARG A 88 -8.60 -21.76 -2.83
CA ARG A 88 -9.44 -22.61 -3.69
C ARG A 88 -10.66 -21.83 -4.17
N LEU A 89 -11.29 -21.06 -3.29
CA LEU A 89 -12.41 -20.19 -3.64
C LEU A 89 -11.99 -19.15 -4.70
N ALA A 90 -10.83 -18.50 -4.52
CA ALA A 90 -10.29 -17.56 -5.50
C ALA A 90 -10.07 -18.22 -6.86
N LYS A 91 -9.46 -19.41 -6.91
CA LYS A 91 -9.28 -20.19 -8.14
C LYS A 91 -10.60 -20.53 -8.83
N VAL A 92 -11.62 -20.95 -8.06
CA VAL A 92 -12.95 -21.24 -8.62
C VAL A 92 -13.56 -19.98 -9.23
N LYS A 93 -13.52 -18.84 -8.53
CA LYS A 93 -14.07 -17.58 -9.04
C LYS A 93 -13.31 -17.05 -10.26
N PHE A 94 -11.99 -17.21 -10.31
CA PHE A 94 -11.21 -16.89 -11.51
C PHE A 94 -11.57 -17.78 -12.70
N SER A 95 -11.86 -19.07 -12.49
CA SER A 95 -12.31 -19.93 -13.58
C SER A 95 -13.64 -19.46 -14.21
N TYR A 96 -14.53 -18.86 -13.40
CA TYR A 96 -15.73 -18.20 -13.94
C TYR A 96 -15.39 -16.96 -14.75
N PHE A 97 -14.46 -16.13 -14.29
CA PHE A 97 -13.98 -14.96 -15.06
C PHE A 97 -13.37 -15.37 -16.40
N GLU A 98 -12.47 -16.36 -16.39
CA GLU A 98 -11.86 -16.92 -17.61
C GLU A 98 -12.93 -17.45 -18.57
N ARG A 99 -13.88 -18.25 -18.06
CA ARG A 99 -14.99 -18.76 -18.85
C ARG A 99 -15.82 -17.64 -19.47
N THR A 100 -16.17 -16.61 -18.70
CA THR A 100 -16.94 -15.47 -19.20
C THR A 100 -16.22 -14.73 -20.32
N LEU A 101 -14.90 -14.53 -20.21
CA LEU A 101 -14.13 -13.96 -21.31
C LEU A 101 -14.09 -14.88 -22.53
N ALA A 102 -13.91 -16.19 -22.33
CA ALA A 102 -13.83 -17.17 -23.41
C ALA A 102 -15.17 -17.37 -24.15
N GLU A 103 -16.30 -17.19 -23.48
CA GLU A 103 -17.65 -17.31 -24.08
C GLU A 103 -18.03 -16.08 -24.91
N SER A 104 -17.41 -14.91 -24.69
CA SER A 104 -17.70 -13.68 -25.42
C SER A 104 -16.45 -12.83 -25.71
N PRO A 105 -15.40 -13.41 -26.32
CA PRO A 105 -14.08 -12.80 -26.36
C PRO A 105 -14.06 -11.52 -27.19
N LYS A 106 -14.73 -11.51 -28.35
CA LYS A 106 -14.83 -10.34 -29.24
C LYS A 106 -15.59 -9.16 -28.63
N ARG A 107 -16.38 -9.38 -27.58
CA ARG A 107 -17.17 -8.34 -26.92
C ARG A 107 -16.51 -7.86 -25.64
N LEU A 108 -15.99 -8.77 -24.81
CA LEU A 108 -15.47 -8.43 -23.48
C LEU A 108 -13.98 -8.12 -23.47
N CYS A 109 -13.15 -8.90 -24.19
CA CYS A 109 -11.70 -8.67 -24.21
C CYS A 109 -11.32 -7.26 -24.72
N PRO A 110 -11.98 -6.69 -25.74
CA PRO A 110 -11.73 -5.31 -26.16
C PRO A 110 -12.13 -4.25 -25.12
N LEU A 111 -12.91 -4.58 -24.08
CA LEU A 111 -13.21 -3.60 -23.03
C LEU A 111 -12.02 -3.43 -22.07
N ILE A 112 -11.15 -4.44 -21.98
CA ILE A 112 -10.05 -4.46 -21.03
C ILE A 112 -8.92 -3.56 -21.56
N ASN A 113 -8.60 -2.52 -20.79
CA ASN A 113 -7.52 -1.59 -21.11
C ASN A 113 -6.30 -1.76 -20.22
N ARG A 114 -6.53 -2.08 -18.94
CA ARG A 114 -5.48 -2.14 -17.93
C ARG A 114 -5.68 -3.34 -17.01
N ILE A 115 -4.59 -4.04 -16.76
CA ILE A 115 -4.51 -5.16 -15.82
C ILE A 115 -3.39 -4.89 -14.83
N ARG A 116 -3.69 -5.07 -13.55
CA ARG A 116 -2.69 -5.12 -12.49
C ARG A 116 -2.72 -6.50 -11.86
N CYS A 117 -1.56 -7.14 -11.82
CA CYS A 117 -1.42 -8.45 -11.22
C CYS A 117 -0.64 -8.34 -9.92
N THR A 118 -1.08 -9.07 -8.90
CA THR A 118 -0.28 -9.29 -7.70
C THR A 118 0.61 -10.52 -7.89
N TRP A 119 1.72 -10.58 -7.16
CA TRP A 119 2.64 -11.71 -7.23
C TRP A 119 2.06 -13.03 -6.69
N HIS A 120 0.97 -12.94 -5.91
CA HIS A 120 0.19 -14.07 -5.38
C HIS A 120 -0.68 -14.77 -6.43
N LEU A 121 -0.97 -14.11 -7.56
CA LEU A 121 -1.85 -14.67 -8.58
C LEU A 121 -1.31 -16.01 -9.13
N ASN A 122 -2.18 -17.01 -9.24
CA ASN A 122 -1.85 -18.26 -9.88
C ASN A 122 -1.44 -18.06 -11.34
N GLU A 123 -0.39 -18.76 -11.73
CA GLU A 123 0.24 -18.61 -13.04
C GLU A 123 -0.63 -19.12 -14.19
N ASP A 124 -1.42 -20.17 -13.96
CA ASP A 124 -2.35 -20.71 -14.95
C ASP A 124 -3.44 -19.67 -15.24
N VAL A 125 -3.99 -19.05 -14.19
CA VAL A 125 -4.99 -17.98 -14.34
C VAL A 125 -4.45 -16.84 -15.18
N MET A 126 -3.25 -16.35 -14.82
CA MET A 126 -2.62 -15.26 -15.56
C MET A 126 -2.33 -15.66 -17.01
N THR A 127 -1.82 -16.86 -17.26
CA THR A 127 -1.48 -17.34 -18.60
C THR A 127 -2.74 -17.48 -19.47
N ASN A 128 -3.83 -18.02 -18.93
CA ASN A 128 -5.09 -18.18 -19.64
C ASN A 128 -5.71 -16.84 -20.02
N VAL A 129 -5.75 -15.90 -19.06
CA VAL A 129 -6.26 -14.55 -19.30
C VAL A 129 -5.42 -13.83 -20.36
N LEU A 130 -4.09 -13.89 -20.24
CA LEU A 130 -3.20 -13.26 -21.22
C LEU A 130 -3.32 -13.89 -22.61
N LYS A 131 -3.52 -15.20 -22.71
CA LYS A 131 -3.76 -15.86 -24.00
C LYS A 131 -4.99 -15.29 -24.70
N LEU A 132 -6.11 -15.16 -23.97
CA LEU A 132 -7.35 -14.57 -24.51
C LEU A 132 -7.15 -13.11 -24.92
N LEU A 133 -6.41 -12.33 -24.12
CA LEU A 133 -6.17 -10.92 -24.41
C LEU A 133 -5.18 -10.71 -25.55
N SER A 134 -4.20 -11.58 -25.71
CA SER A 134 -3.26 -11.52 -26.84
C SER A 134 -3.96 -11.80 -28.17
N GLU A 135 -5.06 -12.55 -28.17
CA GLU A 135 -5.84 -12.85 -29.36
C GLU A 135 -6.99 -11.85 -29.60
N TYR A 136 -7.65 -11.36 -28.54
CA TYR A 136 -8.88 -10.56 -28.66
C TYR A 136 -8.82 -9.18 -27.97
N GLY A 137 -7.80 -8.90 -27.17
CA GLY A 137 -7.66 -7.71 -26.32
C GLY A 137 -7.04 -6.51 -27.04
N SER A 138 -7.72 -5.99 -28.07
CA SER A 138 -7.22 -4.89 -28.90
C SER A 138 -6.98 -3.56 -28.17
N ASN A 139 -7.58 -3.38 -26.99
CA ASN A 139 -7.44 -2.16 -26.19
C ASN A 139 -6.49 -2.31 -24.99
N LEU A 140 -5.88 -3.49 -24.77
CA LEU A 140 -4.97 -3.69 -23.65
C LEU A 140 -3.68 -2.87 -23.84
N LYS A 141 -3.50 -1.86 -23.00
CA LYS A 141 -2.34 -0.94 -23.05
C LYS A 141 -1.46 -1.06 -21.82
N PHE A 142 -2.00 -1.48 -20.68
CA PHE A 142 -1.27 -1.46 -19.42
C PHE A 142 -1.36 -2.83 -18.74
N VAL A 143 -0.21 -3.45 -18.52
CA VAL A 143 -0.06 -4.67 -17.71
C VAL A 143 1.04 -4.40 -16.68
N ASP A 144 0.65 -4.35 -15.41
CA ASP A 144 1.46 -3.85 -14.30
C ASP A 144 1.78 -4.93 -13.24
N GLN A 145 2.91 -4.76 -12.53
CA GLN A 145 3.29 -5.45 -11.28
C GLN A 145 3.50 -6.97 -11.32
N PHE A 146 3.81 -7.54 -12.48
CA PHE A 146 4.19 -8.95 -12.56
C PHE A 146 5.71 -9.13 -12.45
N VAL A 147 6.14 -10.22 -11.79
CA VAL A 147 7.57 -10.56 -11.60
C VAL A 147 7.99 -11.85 -12.30
N ARG A 148 7.04 -12.61 -12.87
CA ARG A 148 7.32 -13.90 -13.50
C ARG A 148 7.63 -13.75 -14.98
N SER A 149 8.70 -14.40 -15.46
CA SER A 149 9.12 -14.34 -16.87
C SER A 149 8.16 -15.02 -17.85
N SER A 150 7.32 -15.95 -17.39
CA SER A 150 6.27 -16.59 -18.19
C SER A 150 5.24 -15.59 -18.71
N VAL A 151 4.95 -14.55 -17.92
CA VAL A 151 4.08 -13.44 -18.30
C VAL A 151 4.59 -12.70 -19.53
N ASN A 152 5.90 -12.44 -19.60
CA ASN A 152 6.50 -11.76 -20.75
C ASN A 152 6.24 -12.50 -22.05
N LYS A 153 6.27 -13.84 -22.03
CA LYS A 153 5.96 -14.66 -23.22
C LYS A 153 4.50 -14.48 -23.65
N GLY A 154 3.57 -14.46 -22.69
CA GLY A 154 2.14 -14.24 -22.96
C GLY A 154 1.85 -12.85 -23.53
N LEU A 155 2.62 -11.83 -23.11
CA LEU A 155 2.48 -10.44 -23.56
C LEU A 155 3.22 -10.12 -24.86
N GLU A 156 4.12 -10.99 -25.30
CA GLU A 156 4.93 -10.77 -26.50
C GLU A 156 4.10 -10.38 -27.75
N PRO A 157 2.94 -11.02 -28.04
CA PRO A 157 2.08 -10.63 -29.17
C PRO A 157 1.53 -9.20 -29.06
N LEU A 158 1.44 -8.66 -27.84
CA LEU A 158 0.93 -7.33 -27.54
C LEU A 158 2.03 -6.27 -27.35
N SER A 159 3.31 -6.65 -27.46
CA SER A 159 4.46 -5.77 -27.18
C SER A 159 4.43 -4.41 -27.89
N LYS A 160 3.86 -4.32 -29.10
CA LYS A 160 3.74 -3.06 -29.88
C LYS A 160 2.58 -2.15 -29.46
N GLN A 161 1.58 -2.68 -28.75
CA GLN A 161 0.43 -1.89 -28.26
C GLN A 161 0.58 -1.48 -26.80
N LEU A 162 1.39 -2.22 -26.03
CA LEU A 162 1.60 -1.96 -24.63
C LEU A 162 2.34 -0.64 -24.40
N LYS A 163 1.89 0.08 -23.38
CA LYS A 163 2.50 1.29 -22.82
C LYS A 163 3.23 1.00 -21.51
N THR A 164 3.26 -0.25 -21.07
CA THR A 164 3.99 -0.71 -19.89
C THR A 164 4.99 -1.80 -20.29
N LEU A 165 6.12 -1.82 -19.60
CA LEU A 165 7.13 -2.86 -19.73
C LEU A 165 7.72 -3.14 -18.36
N THR A 166 7.88 -4.42 -18.05
CA THR A 166 8.60 -4.88 -16.87
C THR A 166 9.79 -5.72 -17.30
N LEU A 167 11.00 -5.25 -17.02
CA LEU A 167 12.22 -6.05 -17.14
C LEU A 167 12.28 -6.96 -15.91
N THR A 168 11.58 -8.08 -15.99
CA THR A 168 11.37 -9.03 -14.87
C THR A 168 12.69 -9.49 -14.27
N PRO A 169 12.75 -9.76 -12.95
CA PRO A 169 13.98 -10.20 -12.29
C PRO A 169 14.46 -11.58 -12.80
N PRO A 170 15.77 -11.91 -12.61
CA PRO A 170 16.33 -13.21 -12.99
C PRO A 170 15.71 -14.37 -12.19
N THR A 171 15.42 -14.12 -10.92
CA THR A 171 14.83 -15.03 -9.95
C THR A 171 13.80 -14.26 -9.12
N LEU A 172 12.81 -14.97 -8.56
CA LEU A 172 11.81 -14.35 -7.67
C LEU A 172 12.50 -13.60 -6.52
N MET A 173 13.30 -14.31 -5.71
CA MET A 173 14.12 -13.73 -4.65
C MET A 173 15.53 -13.39 -5.16
N PRO A 174 16.14 -12.29 -4.70
CA PRO A 174 17.52 -11.95 -5.03
C PRO A 174 18.50 -13.04 -4.59
N THR A 175 19.60 -13.10 -5.32
CA THR A 175 20.78 -13.88 -4.91
C THR A 175 22.00 -12.97 -4.87
N HIS A 176 23.11 -13.42 -4.27
CA HIS A 176 24.40 -12.71 -4.35
C HIS A 176 25.24 -13.14 -5.56
N ASN A 177 24.69 -14.00 -6.42
CA ASN A 177 25.38 -14.48 -7.61
C ASN A 177 25.14 -13.53 -8.78
N SER A 178 26.15 -13.36 -9.62
CA SER A 178 26.02 -12.62 -10.88
C SER A 178 24.94 -13.23 -11.76
N VAL A 179 24.17 -12.39 -12.45
CA VAL A 179 23.19 -12.86 -13.44
C VAL A 179 23.85 -13.63 -14.58
N SER A 180 23.17 -14.69 -15.05
CA SER A 180 23.61 -15.43 -16.24
C SER A 180 23.36 -14.65 -17.54
N GLY A 181 24.23 -14.79 -18.54
CA GLY A 181 23.99 -14.25 -19.87
C GLY A 181 22.71 -14.73 -20.54
N SER A 182 22.23 -15.93 -20.19
CA SER A 182 20.95 -16.45 -20.70
C SER A 182 19.74 -15.59 -20.28
N TYR A 183 19.83 -14.94 -19.12
CA TYR A 183 18.81 -14.02 -18.63
C TYR A 183 18.87 -12.71 -19.40
N LEU A 184 20.07 -12.12 -19.55
CA LEU A 184 20.28 -10.87 -20.28
C LEU A 184 19.78 -10.99 -21.72
N ASN A 185 20.13 -12.08 -22.41
CA ASN A 185 19.63 -12.40 -23.74
C ASN A 185 18.09 -12.46 -23.84
N LYS A 186 17.39 -12.89 -22.78
CA LYS A 186 15.91 -12.93 -22.78
C LYS A 186 15.33 -11.52 -22.65
N ILE A 187 15.93 -10.69 -21.82
CA ILE A 187 15.51 -9.29 -21.64
C ILE A 187 15.76 -8.50 -22.93
N ASP A 188 16.91 -8.68 -23.58
CA ASP A 188 17.23 -8.04 -24.86
C ASP A 188 16.20 -8.40 -25.95
N ARG A 189 15.86 -9.69 -26.07
CA ARG A 189 14.84 -10.14 -27.02
C ARG A 189 13.47 -9.54 -26.78
N LEU A 190 13.10 -9.31 -25.51
CA LEU A 190 11.85 -8.66 -25.16
C LEU A 190 11.90 -7.17 -25.55
N LEU A 191 12.98 -6.48 -25.18
CA LEU A 191 13.18 -5.06 -25.45
C LEU A 191 13.11 -4.77 -26.96
N LEU A 192 13.73 -5.61 -27.79
CA LEU A 192 13.72 -5.49 -29.26
C LEU A 192 12.32 -5.61 -29.89
N LYS A 193 11.35 -6.20 -29.20
CA LYS A 193 9.97 -6.35 -29.70
C LYS A 193 9.07 -5.18 -29.28
N CYS A 194 9.46 -4.45 -28.24
CA CYS A 194 8.70 -3.33 -27.70
C CYS A 194 8.97 -2.05 -28.50
N ASP A 195 7.92 -1.25 -28.69
CA ASP A 195 8.07 0.11 -29.19
C ASP A 195 8.35 1.07 -28.02
N LEU A 196 9.64 1.32 -27.75
CA LEU A 196 10.08 2.17 -26.64
C LEU A 196 9.59 3.62 -26.75
N SER A 197 9.23 4.09 -27.94
CA SER A 197 8.71 5.45 -28.16
C SER A 197 7.30 5.66 -27.59
N ARG A 198 6.54 4.57 -27.42
CA ARG A 198 5.17 4.55 -26.89
C ARG A 198 5.12 4.25 -25.40
N LEU A 199 6.22 3.80 -24.83
CA LEU A 199 6.28 3.34 -23.46
C LEU A 199 6.03 4.52 -22.51
N GLU A 200 5.06 4.38 -21.60
CA GLU A 200 4.75 5.40 -20.60
C GLU A 200 5.19 4.98 -19.19
N LYS A 201 5.32 3.68 -18.94
CA LYS A 201 5.72 3.15 -17.64
C LYS A 201 6.71 1.99 -17.80
N LEU A 202 7.76 2.04 -17.00
CA LEU A 202 8.84 1.07 -17.02
C LEU A 202 9.16 0.59 -15.59
N SER A 203 9.18 -0.72 -15.40
CA SER A 203 9.64 -1.36 -14.17
C SER A 203 10.92 -2.13 -14.44
N ILE A 204 11.98 -1.84 -13.70
CA ILE A 204 13.34 -2.32 -13.97
C ILE A 204 13.82 -3.09 -12.76
N HIS A 205 14.27 -4.33 -12.98
CA HIS A 205 14.95 -5.16 -11.97
C HIS A 205 16.45 -5.37 -12.25
N ILE A 206 16.99 -4.65 -13.22
CA ILE A 206 18.39 -4.65 -13.63
C ILE A 206 19.03 -3.26 -13.41
N ASN A 207 20.34 -3.17 -13.22
CA ASN A 207 21.01 -1.87 -13.16
C ASN A 207 20.85 -1.10 -14.49
N ALA A 208 20.01 -0.07 -14.48
CA ALA A 208 19.67 0.72 -15.66
C ALA A 208 20.89 1.46 -16.23
N LEU A 209 21.77 1.98 -15.36
CA LEU A 209 22.97 2.73 -15.76
C LEU A 209 23.99 1.85 -16.49
N LYS A 210 23.97 0.54 -16.23
CA LYS A 210 24.82 -0.44 -16.92
C LYS A 210 24.15 -1.03 -18.16
N TYR A 211 22.84 -1.28 -18.09
CA TYR A 211 22.09 -2.00 -19.13
C TYR A 211 21.75 -1.12 -20.34
N PHE A 212 21.25 0.10 -20.12
CA PHE A 212 20.83 0.99 -21.21
C PHE A 212 22.00 1.78 -21.78
N LYS A 213 22.87 1.13 -22.57
CA LYS A 213 23.90 1.82 -23.34
C LYS A 213 23.33 2.31 -24.68
N ASN A 214 23.66 3.54 -25.09
CA ASN A 214 23.36 4.10 -26.41
C ASN A 214 21.87 4.08 -26.82
N THR A 215 20.98 4.61 -25.96
CA THR A 215 19.55 4.75 -26.27
C THR A 215 19.25 5.68 -27.45
N GLY A 216 20.24 6.44 -27.93
CA GLY A 216 20.13 7.41 -29.03
C GLY A 216 19.43 8.71 -28.60
N SER A 217 18.33 8.59 -27.88
CA SER A 217 17.62 9.69 -27.21
C SER A 217 17.00 9.21 -25.90
N PRO A 218 16.91 10.06 -24.87
CA PRO A 218 16.26 9.70 -23.61
C PRO A 218 14.80 9.27 -23.81
N MET A 219 14.41 8.18 -23.15
CA MET A 219 13.06 7.62 -23.23
C MET A 219 12.04 8.53 -22.52
N LYS A 220 10.91 8.78 -23.19
CA LYS A 220 9.82 9.64 -22.69
C LYS A 220 8.87 8.94 -21.72
N ILE A 221 9.44 8.32 -20.70
CA ILE A 221 8.70 7.59 -19.66
C ILE A 221 8.06 8.58 -18.68
N LYS A 222 6.83 8.28 -18.24
CA LYS A 222 6.10 9.05 -17.21
C LYS A 222 6.22 8.45 -15.82
N ALA A 223 6.35 7.12 -15.72
CA ALA A 223 6.47 6.41 -14.46
C ALA A 223 7.60 5.36 -14.48
N LEU A 224 8.53 5.46 -13.54
CA LEU A 224 9.68 4.57 -13.40
C LEU A 224 9.63 3.86 -12.04
N VAL A 225 9.78 2.54 -12.07
CA VAL A 225 9.98 1.70 -10.86
C VAL A 225 11.36 1.06 -10.96
N LEU A 226 12.26 1.41 -10.03
CA LEU A 226 13.58 0.80 -9.89
C LEU A 226 13.57 -0.20 -8.74
N ASN A 227 13.85 -1.46 -9.06
CA ASN A 227 14.07 -2.51 -8.09
C ASN A 227 15.57 -2.73 -7.96
N LEU A 228 16.16 -2.21 -6.89
CA LEU A 228 17.58 -2.32 -6.59
C LEU A 228 17.85 -3.72 -6.05
N ARG A 229 18.51 -4.58 -6.83
CA ARG A 229 18.80 -5.95 -6.43
C ARG A 229 20.30 -6.25 -6.46
N PRO A 230 20.83 -6.96 -5.45
CA PRO A 230 22.26 -7.29 -5.39
C PRO A 230 22.74 -8.12 -6.59
N ASP A 231 21.93 -9.07 -7.09
CA ASP A 231 22.24 -9.93 -8.24
C ASP A 231 22.38 -9.17 -9.56
N THR A 232 21.81 -7.96 -9.67
CA THR A 232 21.78 -7.20 -10.92
C THR A 232 22.55 -5.88 -10.87
N LEU A 233 23.22 -5.58 -9.75
CA LEU A 233 24.07 -4.38 -9.62
C LEU A 233 25.25 -4.41 -10.60
N ASN A 234 25.93 -5.56 -10.69
CA ASN A 234 27.07 -5.76 -11.57
C ASN A 234 26.70 -6.69 -12.72
N LEU A 235 27.04 -6.27 -13.94
CA LEU A 235 26.69 -7.00 -15.15
C LEU A 235 27.98 -7.20 -15.94
N ALA A 236 28.73 -8.26 -15.60
CA ALA A 236 30.06 -8.51 -16.15
C ALA A 236 30.11 -8.46 -17.69
N GLU A 237 29.05 -8.91 -18.37
CA GLU A 237 28.92 -8.87 -19.83
C GLU A 237 28.88 -7.44 -20.41
N TYR A 238 28.48 -6.45 -19.62
CA TYR A 238 28.43 -5.03 -20.01
C TYR A 238 29.54 -4.20 -19.36
N ASP A 239 30.26 -4.71 -18.36
CA ASP A 239 31.36 -3.99 -17.68
C ASP A 239 32.67 -4.01 -18.52
N ALA A 240 32.83 -4.96 -19.45
CA ALA A 240 34.10 -5.19 -20.16
C ALA A 240 34.38 -4.30 -21.39
N SER A 241 33.49 -3.36 -21.73
CA SER A 241 33.64 -2.50 -22.91
C SER A 241 33.82 -1.02 -22.53
N ASP A 242 35.09 -0.60 -22.60
CA ASP A 242 35.62 0.77 -22.65
C ASP A 242 35.75 1.57 -21.33
N ASP A 243 36.99 1.61 -20.83
CA ASP A 243 37.52 2.50 -19.76
C ASP A 243 37.38 4.01 -20.06
N PHE A 244 36.79 4.40 -21.18
CA PHE A 244 36.68 5.80 -21.64
C PHE A 244 35.24 6.30 -21.83
N LEU A 245 34.23 5.48 -21.58
CA LEU A 245 32.85 5.94 -21.66
C LEU A 245 32.49 6.74 -20.41
N LYS A 246 32.19 8.03 -20.62
CA LYS A 246 31.62 8.95 -19.63
C LYS A 246 30.57 8.22 -18.80
N GLU A 247 30.65 8.31 -17.47
CA GLU A 247 29.67 7.69 -16.57
C GLU A 247 28.26 8.11 -16.99
N LEU A 248 27.45 7.10 -17.32
CA LEU A 248 26.09 7.30 -17.80
C LEU A 248 25.21 7.77 -16.64
N GLU A 249 24.40 8.80 -16.86
CA GLU A 249 23.46 9.29 -15.86
C GLU A 249 22.03 8.92 -16.22
N TYR A 250 21.12 8.96 -15.24
CA TYR A 250 19.70 8.68 -15.50
C TYR A 250 19.07 9.63 -16.53
N ILE A 251 19.56 10.86 -16.66
CA ILE A 251 19.07 11.83 -17.65
C ILE A 251 19.46 11.47 -19.09
N ASP A 252 20.51 10.66 -19.27
CA ASP A 252 20.91 10.14 -20.59
C ASP A 252 19.97 9.00 -21.04
N ILE A 253 19.35 8.31 -20.08
CA ILE A 253 18.42 7.21 -20.32
C ILE A 253 16.96 7.70 -20.40
N PHE A 254 16.57 8.61 -19.51
CA PHE A 254 15.18 9.04 -19.31
C PHE A 254 15.03 10.55 -19.48
N ASP A 255 14.00 10.95 -20.23
CA ASP A 255 13.71 12.36 -20.46
C ASP A 255 13.25 13.04 -19.14
N ALA A 256 14.06 13.99 -18.66
CA ALA A 256 13.82 14.70 -17.42
C ALA A 256 12.52 15.52 -17.40
N SER A 257 12.01 15.90 -18.59
CA SER A 257 10.77 16.67 -18.71
C SER A 257 9.51 15.79 -18.60
N THR A 258 9.62 14.49 -18.86
CA THR A 258 8.44 13.60 -18.91
C THR A 258 8.22 12.77 -17.65
N LEU A 259 9.29 12.46 -16.91
CA LEU A 259 9.18 11.61 -15.72
C LEU A 259 8.43 12.33 -14.59
N ARG A 260 7.34 11.72 -14.13
CA ARG A 260 6.45 12.26 -13.08
C ARG A 260 6.31 11.34 -11.88
N GLN A 261 6.57 10.05 -12.03
CA GLN A 261 6.47 9.09 -10.93
C GLN A 261 7.78 8.32 -10.82
N LEU A 262 8.35 8.32 -9.63
CA LEU A 262 9.57 7.58 -9.29
C LEU A 262 9.31 6.70 -8.06
N GLU A 263 9.48 5.40 -8.24
CA GLU A 263 9.46 4.42 -7.16
C GLU A 263 10.81 3.72 -7.11
N ILE A 264 11.45 3.73 -5.94
CA ILE A 264 12.71 3.06 -5.68
C ILE A 264 12.47 2.05 -4.57
N LEU A 265 12.61 0.78 -4.91
CA LEU A 265 12.46 -0.35 -4.00
C LEU A 265 13.79 -1.09 -3.89
N SER A 266 14.33 -1.19 -2.67
CA SER A 266 15.51 -2.00 -2.40
C SER A 266 15.13 -3.42 -1.99
N TRP A 267 15.87 -4.39 -2.54
CA TRP A 267 15.80 -5.79 -2.16
C TRP A 267 17.00 -6.24 -1.32
N TYR A 268 17.81 -5.30 -0.86
CA TYR A 268 18.89 -5.56 0.08
C TYR A 268 18.32 -5.85 1.47
N SER A 269 18.97 -6.77 2.18
CA SER A 269 18.72 -7.06 3.59
C SER A 269 19.60 -6.21 4.49
N ARG A 270 19.33 -6.19 5.80
CA ARG A 270 20.26 -5.57 6.77
C ARG A 270 21.61 -6.29 6.79
N ASP A 271 21.62 -7.58 6.54
CA ASP A 271 22.83 -8.42 6.57
C ASP A 271 23.78 -8.09 5.42
N ASP A 272 23.28 -7.43 4.37
CA ASP A 272 24.09 -6.95 3.23
C ASP A 272 24.94 -5.73 3.59
N PHE A 273 24.72 -5.12 4.76
CA PHE A 273 25.43 -3.93 5.24
C PHE A 273 26.15 -4.26 6.55
N PRO A 274 27.42 -4.70 6.51
CA PRO A 274 28.19 -4.97 7.71
C PRO A 274 28.27 -3.71 8.59
N SER A 275 27.84 -3.83 9.85
CA SER A 275 27.97 -2.77 10.85
C SER A 275 29.44 -2.50 11.12
N GLY A 276 30.01 -1.49 10.45
CA GLY A 276 31.41 -1.09 10.63
C GLY A 276 32.14 -0.59 9.38
N GLU A 277 31.56 -0.71 8.17
CA GLU A 277 32.22 -0.18 6.98
C GLU A 277 32.13 1.36 6.91
N GLU A 278 33.30 2.01 6.83
CA GLU A 278 33.42 3.44 6.53
C GLU A 278 32.77 3.79 5.18
N GLY A 279 31.91 4.80 5.20
CA GLY A 279 31.02 5.19 4.10
C GLY A 279 29.54 4.86 4.36
N GLY A 280 29.26 3.99 5.34
CA GLY A 280 27.92 3.77 5.88
C GLY A 280 26.85 3.39 4.84
N PHE A 281 25.60 3.59 5.22
CA PHE A 281 24.40 3.24 4.47
C PHE A 281 24.22 4.04 3.16
N ASP A 282 24.88 5.20 3.04
CA ASP A 282 24.83 6.03 1.82
C ASP A 282 25.49 5.35 0.61
N ARG A 283 26.32 4.33 0.82
CA ARG A 283 26.91 3.53 -0.27
C ARG A 283 25.88 2.98 -1.25
N LEU A 284 24.66 2.65 -0.80
CA LEU A 284 23.63 2.13 -1.71
C LEU A 284 23.17 3.20 -2.71
N TYR A 285 22.97 4.43 -2.24
CA TYR A 285 22.54 5.56 -3.07
C TYR A 285 23.60 5.89 -4.13
N VAL A 286 24.87 5.88 -3.74
CA VAL A 286 26.00 6.11 -4.64
C VAL A 286 26.18 4.96 -5.63
N LYS A 287 26.18 3.69 -5.16
CA LYS A 287 26.36 2.49 -6.03
C LYS A 287 25.33 2.41 -7.15
N TRP A 288 24.10 2.87 -6.88
CA TRP A 288 23.02 2.90 -7.86
C TRP A 288 22.86 4.27 -8.56
N GLY A 289 23.70 5.26 -8.26
CA GLY A 289 23.66 6.59 -8.85
C GLY A 289 22.34 7.34 -8.60
N LEU A 290 21.66 7.06 -7.48
CA LEU A 290 20.30 7.55 -7.22
C LEU A 290 20.21 9.08 -7.14
N GLU A 291 21.30 9.74 -6.75
CA GLU A 291 21.43 11.21 -6.71
C GLU A 291 21.19 11.86 -8.08
N GLY A 292 21.42 11.11 -9.18
CA GLY A 292 21.10 11.57 -10.53
C GLY A 292 19.62 11.93 -10.72
N PHE A 293 18.72 11.39 -9.90
CA PHE A 293 17.29 11.73 -9.95
C PHE A 293 16.97 13.16 -9.50
N TRP A 294 17.89 13.87 -8.82
CA TRP A 294 17.67 15.29 -8.52
C TRP A 294 17.60 16.15 -9.78
N LYS A 295 18.02 15.66 -10.95
CA LYS A 295 17.89 16.36 -12.23
C LYS A 295 16.48 16.29 -12.85
N PHE A 296 15.50 15.70 -12.16
CA PHE A 296 14.13 15.47 -12.65
C PHE A 296 13.11 16.36 -11.92
N PRO A 297 12.88 17.61 -12.35
CA PRO A 297 12.06 18.58 -11.59
C PRO A 297 10.54 18.29 -11.63
N ASN A 298 10.09 17.43 -12.54
CA ASN A 298 8.67 17.17 -12.80
C ASN A 298 8.10 16.00 -11.98
N ILE A 299 8.84 15.47 -11.02
CA ILE A 299 8.34 14.41 -10.14
C ILE A 299 7.13 14.91 -9.34
N GLU A 300 6.00 14.23 -9.54
CA GLU A 300 4.72 14.42 -8.84
C GLU A 300 4.48 13.32 -7.79
N LYS A 301 5.09 12.13 -7.95
CA LYS A 301 5.00 11.01 -7.01
C LYS A 301 6.39 10.43 -6.73
N LEU A 302 6.74 10.34 -5.45
CA LEU A 302 7.95 9.70 -4.96
C LEU A 302 7.59 8.57 -3.98
N SER A 303 8.15 7.39 -4.19
CA SER A 303 8.06 6.26 -3.26
C SER A 303 9.44 5.69 -3.00
N LEU A 304 9.86 5.72 -1.73
CA LEU A 304 11.12 5.14 -1.25
C LEU A 304 10.78 3.97 -0.33
N ALA A 305 11.12 2.75 -0.76
CA ALA A 305 10.71 1.52 -0.10
C ALA A 305 11.90 0.59 0.16
N SER A 306 11.96 0.03 1.37
CA SER A 306 12.99 -0.90 1.86
C SER A 306 14.43 -0.41 1.70
N LEU A 307 14.64 0.90 1.50
CA LEU A 307 15.95 1.55 1.50
C LEU A 307 16.40 1.79 2.93
N VAL A 308 17.71 1.89 3.17
CA VAL A 308 18.17 2.43 4.44
C VAL A 308 17.96 3.95 4.43
N TYR A 309 17.48 4.51 5.53
CA TYR A 309 17.21 5.95 5.64
C TYR A 309 18.48 6.78 5.37
N SER A 310 18.37 7.75 4.45
CA SER A 310 19.37 8.79 4.19
C SER A 310 18.67 10.14 4.21
N GLU A 311 18.92 10.91 5.28
CA GLU A 311 18.37 12.26 5.42
C GLU A 311 18.83 13.15 4.27
N PHE A 312 20.13 13.08 3.92
CA PHE A 312 20.70 13.86 2.83
C PHE A 312 19.96 13.61 1.51
N PHE A 313 19.75 12.35 1.13
CA PHE A 313 19.04 12.03 -0.10
C PHE A 313 17.59 12.54 -0.09
N LEU A 314 16.86 12.28 1.00
CA LEU A 314 15.46 12.68 1.13
C LEU A 314 15.29 14.20 1.08
N MET A 315 16.09 14.95 1.85
CA MET A 315 15.98 16.41 1.91
C MET A 315 16.25 17.05 0.55
N ASN A 316 17.23 16.52 -0.21
CA ASN A 316 17.49 16.98 -1.59
C ASN A 316 16.33 16.65 -2.53
N CYS A 317 15.75 15.45 -2.45
CA CYS A 317 14.54 15.13 -3.21
C CYS A 317 13.39 16.10 -2.92
N LEU A 318 13.12 16.39 -1.64
CA LEU A 318 12.06 17.31 -1.22
C LEU A 318 12.34 18.75 -1.66
N ALA A 319 13.60 19.17 -1.64
CA ALA A 319 14.01 20.50 -2.12
C ALA A 319 13.83 20.66 -3.63
N VAL A 320 14.10 19.62 -4.43
CA VAL A 320 14.10 19.73 -5.90
C VAL A 320 12.76 19.37 -6.54
N PHE A 321 12.00 18.43 -5.97
CA PHE A 321 10.74 17.96 -6.55
C PHE A 321 9.57 18.89 -6.23
N HIS A 322 9.61 20.11 -6.76
CA HIS A 322 8.62 21.16 -6.50
C HIS A 322 7.16 20.81 -6.88
N ASN A 323 6.95 19.75 -7.67
CA ASN A 323 5.64 19.30 -8.13
C ASN A 323 5.11 18.08 -7.37
N LEU A 324 5.83 17.62 -6.34
CA LEU A 324 5.46 16.46 -5.57
C LEU A 324 4.09 16.65 -4.89
N LYS A 325 3.16 15.75 -5.22
CA LYS A 325 1.81 15.65 -4.65
C LYS A 325 1.65 14.39 -3.79
N ILE A 326 2.49 13.37 -4.03
CA ILE A 326 2.38 12.07 -3.40
C ILE A 326 3.76 11.64 -2.90
N LEU A 327 3.87 11.33 -1.61
CA LEU A 327 5.09 10.87 -0.97
C LEU A 327 4.84 9.58 -0.18
N LYS A 328 5.66 8.56 -0.43
CA LYS A 328 5.75 7.36 0.42
C LYS A 328 7.17 7.18 0.94
N LEU A 329 7.26 7.00 2.26
CA LEU A 329 8.50 6.71 2.97
C LEU A 329 8.32 5.43 3.78
N ASP A 330 8.95 4.35 3.33
CA ASP A 330 8.88 3.02 3.92
C ASP A 330 10.29 2.43 4.00
N TYR A 331 11.10 2.96 4.91
CA TYR A 331 12.51 2.60 5.03
C TYR A 331 12.71 1.25 5.73
N MET A 332 13.79 0.56 5.36
CA MET A 332 14.24 -0.63 6.05
C MET A 332 14.71 -0.27 7.47
N GLY A 333 13.97 -0.77 8.45
CA GLY A 333 14.37 -0.76 9.84
C GLY A 333 13.81 0.39 10.66
N LYS A 334 14.54 0.80 11.71
CA LYS A 334 14.06 1.81 12.64
C LYS A 334 14.28 3.20 12.03
N PHE A 335 13.19 3.87 11.71
CA PHE A 335 13.15 5.26 11.28
C PHE A 335 12.24 6.02 12.24
N ASP A 336 12.81 6.78 13.16
CA ASP A 336 12.02 7.49 14.17
C ASP A 336 11.25 8.66 13.55
N PHE A 337 10.03 8.90 14.03
CA PHE A 337 9.26 10.07 13.62
C PHE A 337 9.94 11.36 14.10
N ASP A 338 10.35 12.21 13.14
CA ASP A 338 10.97 13.50 13.40
C ASP A 338 10.10 14.66 12.90
N VAL A 339 9.68 15.51 13.85
CA VAL A 339 8.93 16.74 13.57
C VAL A 339 9.77 17.72 12.71
N SER A 340 11.09 17.67 12.80
CA SER A 340 12.00 18.50 12.00
C SER A 340 11.84 18.24 10.50
N LEU A 341 11.64 16.98 10.09
CA LEU A 341 11.37 16.59 8.71
C LEU A 341 10.06 17.20 8.19
N ILE A 342 9.00 17.17 9.00
CA ILE A 342 7.71 17.74 8.61
C ILE A 342 7.79 19.26 8.54
N ASN A 343 8.51 19.88 9.48
CA ASN A 343 8.79 21.31 9.48
C ASN A 343 9.66 21.74 8.29
N PHE A 344 10.59 20.91 7.84
CA PHE A 344 11.35 21.15 6.63
C PHE A 344 10.45 21.07 5.40
N LEU A 345 9.69 19.97 5.28
CA LEU A 345 8.77 19.75 4.18
C LEU A 345 7.75 20.89 4.04
N SER A 346 7.23 21.40 5.14
CA SER A 346 6.23 22.49 5.16
C SER A 346 6.74 23.82 4.60
N LYS A 347 8.07 24.02 4.60
CA LYS A 347 8.76 25.19 4.03
C LYS A 347 9.09 25.01 2.54
N GLN A 348 9.12 23.77 2.05
CA GLN A 348 9.36 23.50 0.64
C GLN A 348 8.13 23.79 -0.22
N VAL A 349 8.35 24.08 -1.51
CA VAL A 349 7.27 24.32 -2.49
C VAL A 349 6.34 23.10 -2.59
N CYS A 350 6.91 21.89 -2.53
CA CYS A 350 6.17 20.65 -2.58
C CYS A 350 5.25 20.44 -1.36
N GLY A 351 5.65 20.89 -0.17
CA GLY A 351 4.83 20.76 1.04
C GLY A 351 3.48 21.47 0.94
N LYS A 352 3.39 22.52 0.11
CA LYS A 352 2.12 23.20 -0.19
C LYS A 352 1.28 22.50 -1.25
N LYS A 353 1.83 21.52 -1.99
CA LYS A 353 1.12 20.75 -3.03
C LYS A 353 0.85 19.31 -2.61
N LEU A 354 1.46 18.83 -1.53
CA LEU A 354 1.35 17.45 -1.10
C LEU A 354 -0.10 17.12 -0.71
N GLN A 355 -0.66 16.12 -1.40
CA GLN A 355 -2.02 15.61 -1.23
C GLN A 355 -2.05 14.28 -0.52
N ARG A 356 -1.01 13.45 -0.65
CA ARG A 356 -0.99 12.10 -0.07
C ARG A 356 0.36 11.79 0.54
N PHE A 357 0.34 11.32 1.78
CA PHE A 357 1.56 10.96 2.50
C PHE A 357 1.38 9.60 3.20
N ASP A 358 2.18 8.62 2.80
CA ASP A 358 2.34 7.34 3.49
C ASP A 358 3.72 7.28 4.18
N ILE A 359 3.75 7.09 5.49
CA ILE A 359 4.97 7.04 6.28
C ILE A 359 4.97 5.83 7.22
N HIS A 360 6.01 5.01 7.12
CA HIS A 360 6.31 3.96 8.09
C HIS A 360 7.46 4.44 8.98
N CYS A 361 7.17 4.69 10.25
CA CYS A 361 8.12 5.23 11.23
C CYS A 361 7.90 4.67 12.63
N GLN A 362 8.96 4.59 13.41
CA GLN A 362 8.87 4.28 14.83
C GLN A 362 8.31 5.50 15.56
N LEU A 363 7.12 5.33 16.08
CA LEU A 363 6.50 6.29 16.98
C LEU A 363 6.90 5.90 18.41
N ASN A 364 7.26 6.88 19.22
CA ASN A 364 7.69 6.68 20.62
C ASN A 364 6.50 6.26 21.51
N HIS A 365 5.98 5.07 21.28
CA HIS A 365 4.79 4.53 21.93
C HIS A 365 5.16 3.76 23.18
N ARG A 366 4.88 4.35 24.34
CA ARG A 366 4.80 3.61 25.61
C ARG A 366 3.67 2.56 25.62
N LEU A 367 2.79 2.58 24.63
CA LEU A 367 1.63 1.68 24.47
C LEU A 367 1.99 0.26 24.07
N PHE A 368 2.92 0.10 23.13
CA PHE A 368 3.29 -1.22 22.64
C PHE A 368 4.29 -1.88 23.58
N PHE A 369 5.13 -1.10 24.27
CA PHE A 369 6.22 -1.61 25.08
C PHE A 369 6.43 -0.72 26.31
N PRO A 370 5.81 -1.00 27.46
CA PRO A 370 6.27 -0.43 28.71
C PRO A 370 7.70 -0.93 28.93
N MET A 371 8.68 -0.01 28.98
CA MET A 371 10.10 -0.38 29.10
C MET A 371 10.31 -1.29 30.31
N THR A 372 10.97 -2.43 30.07
CA THR A 372 11.11 -3.57 30.98
C THR A 372 12.21 -3.40 32.03
N ASP A 373 12.67 -2.18 32.30
CA ASP A 373 13.72 -1.95 33.31
C ASP A 373 13.23 -2.11 34.76
N ASN A 374 11.96 -2.48 34.95
CA ASN A 374 11.36 -2.72 36.27
C ASN A 374 10.54 -4.02 36.25
N PRO A 375 10.76 -4.97 37.20
CA PRO A 375 9.97 -6.20 37.30
C PRO A 375 8.47 -5.97 37.52
N LEU A 376 8.08 -4.73 37.85
CA LEU A 376 6.69 -4.30 37.95
C LEU A 376 6.37 -3.36 36.78
N THR A 377 5.74 -3.92 35.74
CA THR A 377 5.30 -3.14 34.59
C THR A 377 4.04 -2.38 34.97
N ARG A 378 4.16 -1.06 35.18
CA ARG A 378 3.01 -0.23 35.55
C ARG A 378 2.27 0.24 34.29
N LEU A 379 1.02 -0.20 34.11
CA LEU A 379 0.15 0.28 33.03
C LEU A 379 -0.21 1.74 33.31
N ASN A 380 0.44 2.67 32.59
CA ASN A 380 0.18 4.09 32.73
C ASN A 380 -0.56 4.64 31.51
N PHE A 381 -1.85 4.95 31.70
CA PHE A 381 -2.70 5.64 30.74
C PHE A 381 -2.92 7.12 31.10
N ASP A 382 -2.15 7.66 32.05
CA ASP A 382 -2.26 9.06 32.46
C ASP A 382 -1.75 9.95 31.30
N GLY A 383 -2.52 10.98 30.95
CA GLY A 383 -2.21 11.89 29.85
C GLY A 383 -2.58 11.38 28.45
N PHE A 384 -3.28 10.25 28.34
CA PHE A 384 -3.58 9.61 27.05
C PHE A 384 -4.57 10.40 26.19
N CYS A 385 -5.83 10.44 26.63
CA CYS A 385 -6.86 11.30 26.08
C CYS A 385 -7.87 11.58 27.20
N PRO A 386 -8.24 12.85 27.46
CA PRO A 386 -9.15 13.18 28.55
C PRO A 386 -10.61 12.81 28.24
N CYS A 387 -10.91 12.39 27.01
CA CYS A 387 -12.25 12.12 26.52
C CYS A 387 -12.96 11.01 27.32
N SER A 388 -14.27 11.17 27.56
CA SER A 388 -15.07 10.20 28.32
C SER A 388 -15.09 8.83 27.67
N THR A 389 -15.23 8.76 26.34
CA THR A 389 -15.17 7.51 25.56
C THR A 389 -13.85 6.78 25.82
N CYS A 390 -12.73 7.49 25.75
CA CYS A 390 -11.38 6.97 25.94
C CYS A 390 -11.19 6.41 27.34
N LYS A 391 -11.61 7.18 28.36
CA LYS A 391 -11.59 6.76 29.76
C LYS A 391 -12.42 5.50 29.98
N ASN A 392 -13.60 5.44 29.38
CA ASN A 392 -14.47 4.27 29.45
C ASN A 392 -13.84 3.05 28.76
N THR A 393 -13.27 3.21 27.56
CA THR A 393 -12.57 2.11 26.86
C THR A 393 -11.39 1.59 27.68
N ILE A 394 -10.57 2.48 28.25
CA ILE A 394 -9.47 2.08 29.13
C ILE A 394 -10.01 1.29 30.33
N HIS A 395 -11.06 1.78 30.99
CA HIS A 395 -11.59 1.14 32.20
C HIS A 395 -12.32 -0.17 31.92
N GLU A 396 -13.36 -0.12 31.07
CA GLU A 396 -14.27 -1.24 30.82
C GLU A 396 -13.69 -2.31 29.89
N VAL A 397 -12.70 -1.96 29.07
CA VAL A 397 -12.09 -2.91 28.13
C VAL A 397 -10.69 -3.29 28.60
N ILE A 398 -9.74 -2.34 28.65
CA ILE A 398 -8.36 -2.68 28.96
C ILE A 398 -8.21 -3.20 30.40
N LEU A 399 -8.64 -2.42 31.39
CA LEU A 399 -8.43 -2.76 32.80
C LEU A 399 -9.37 -3.88 33.29
N LYS A 400 -10.59 -3.98 32.76
CA LYS A 400 -11.58 -4.95 33.23
C LYS A 400 -11.61 -6.25 32.43
N LYS A 401 -11.35 -6.23 31.12
CA LYS A 401 -11.41 -7.42 30.26
C LYS A 401 -10.02 -7.99 29.96
N ILE A 402 -9.06 -7.14 29.57
CA ILE A 402 -7.71 -7.59 29.14
C ILE A 402 -6.79 -7.82 30.35
N PHE A 403 -6.83 -6.94 31.35
CA PHE A 403 -5.96 -6.99 32.53
C PHE A 403 -6.72 -6.89 33.87
N PRO A 404 -7.69 -7.79 34.15
CA PRO A 404 -8.56 -7.72 35.33
C PRO A 404 -7.80 -7.68 36.68
N GLU A 405 -6.63 -8.30 36.74
CA GLU A 405 -5.73 -8.34 37.91
C GLU A 405 -5.21 -6.95 38.33
N THR A 406 -5.20 -5.99 37.41
CA THR A 406 -4.45 -4.72 37.55
C THR A 406 -5.28 -3.55 38.06
N ARG A 407 -6.23 -3.74 38.99
CA ARG A 407 -6.81 -2.59 39.72
C ARG A 407 -5.73 -1.71 40.38
N SER A 408 -4.54 -2.26 40.65
CA SER A 408 -3.35 -1.54 41.13
C SER A 408 -2.43 -0.95 40.03
N LYS A 409 -2.81 -1.06 38.74
CA LYS A 409 -1.99 -0.75 37.55
C LYS A 409 -0.66 -1.53 37.47
N LEU A 410 -0.42 -2.57 38.27
CA LEU A 410 0.87 -3.28 38.35
C LEU A 410 0.78 -4.69 37.77
N LEU A 411 1.53 -4.98 36.71
CA LEU A 411 1.70 -6.33 36.17
C LEU A 411 2.90 -7.00 36.84
N LYS A 412 2.67 -8.19 37.40
CA LYS A 412 3.73 -8.99 38.07
C LYS A 412 4.55 -9.85 37.10
N ASN A 413 4.06 -10.09 35.88
CA ASN A 413 4.71 -10.93 34.89
C ASN A 413 4.79 -10.22 33.52
N PRO A 414 6.00 -9.85 33.05
CA PRO A 414 6.19 -9.21 31.73
C PRO A 414 5.69 -10.06 30.56
N ASN A 415 5.79 -11.38 30.64
CA ASN A 415 5.35 -12.28 29.56
C ASN A 415 3.82 -12.25 29.39
N LYS A 416 3.06 -12.06 30.47
CA LYS A 416 1.60 -11.85 30.40
C LYS A 416 1.28 -10.58 29.62
N PHE A 417 2.06 -9.50 29.80
CA PHE A 417 1.84 -8.26 29.05
C PHE A 417 1.99 -8.50 27.56
N GLN A 418 3.07 -9.16 27.14
CA GLN A 418 3.32 -9.41 25.73
C GLN A 418 2.25 -10.32 25.11
N ALA A 419 1.85 -11.38 25.82
CA ALA A 419 0.79 -12.29 25.41
C ALA A 419 -0.60 -11.62 25.35
N HIS A 420 -0.83 -10.54 26.11
CA HIS A 420 -2.08 -9.79 26.13
C HIS A 420 -1.96 -8.41 25.45
N ASN A 421 -0.85 -8.15 24.73
CA ASN A 421 -0.59 -6.86 24.13
C ASN A 421 -1.49 -6.66 22.92
N PHE A 422 -2.70 -6.20 23.20
CA PHE A 422 -3.79 -6.12 22.24
C PHE A 422 -3.45 -5.21 21.05
N PHE A 423 -2.77 -4.09 21.26
CA PHE A 423 -2.36 -3.22 20.15
C PHE A 423 -1.30 -3.91 19.27
N TYR A 424 -0.32 -4.59 19.87
CA TYR A 424 0.66 -5.33 19.10
C TYR A 424 0.00 -6.43 18.26
N GLN A 425 -0.92 -7.18 18.86
CA GLN A 425 -1.67 -8.21 18.14
C GLN A 425 -2.55 -7.61 17.03
N MET A 426 -3.24 -6.49 17.27
CA MET A 426 -4.11 -5.86 16.28
C MET A 426 -3.35 -5.29 15.07
N PHE A 427 -2.16 -4.73 15.27
CA PHE A 427 -1.45 -3.98 14.23
C PHE A 427 -0.28 -4.73 13.60
N PHE A 428 0.23 -5.78 14.25
CA PHE A 428 1.41 -6.51 13.78
C PHE A 428 1.20 -8.01 13.58
N GLU A 429 0.54 -8.71 14.51
CA GLU A 429 0.38 -10.18 14.41
C GLU A 429 -0.86 -10.60 13.61
N ASN A 430 -2.04 -10.13 14.01
CA ASN A 430 -3.34 -10.43 13.41
C ASN A 430 -3.95 -9.13 12.90
N LYS A 431 -3.31 -8.56 11.86
CA LYS A 431 -3.61 -7.21 11.39
C LYS A 431 -5.09 -7.07 11.04
N ILE A 432 -5.78 -6.07 11.58
CA ILE A 432 -7.14 -5.76 11.13
C ILE A 432 -7.17 -4.77 9.96
N MET A 433 -6.08 -4.02 9.77
CA MET A 433 -5.95 -3.05 8.70
C MET A 433 -5.59 -3.75 7.38
N PRO A 434 -6.41 -3.62 6.32
CA PRO A 434 -6.02 -4.12 5.01
C PRO A 434 -4.80 -3.37 4.48
N TYR A 435 -4.05 -4.03 3.60
CA TYR A 435 -3.07 -3.33 2.80
C TYR A 435 -3.77 -2.32 1.89
N THR A 436 -3.49 -1.04 2.11
CA THR A 436 -3.98 0.06 1.29
C THR A 436 -2.82 0.87 0.76
N ASN A 437 -2.82 1.08 -0.55
CA ASN A 437 -1.78 1.86 -1.19
C ASN A 437 -2.31 3.26 -1.51
N ILE A 438 -2.43 4.12 -0.49
CA ILE A 438 -2.99 5.46 -0.64
C ILE A 438 -2.21 6.33 -1.64
N ILE A 439 -0.93 6.03 -1.89
CA ILE A 439 -0.10 6.74 -2.88
C ILE A 439 -0.40 6.35 -4.32
N ASP A 440 -1.21 5.31 -4.54
CA ASP A 440 -1.75 4.99 -5.84
C ASP A 440 -3.22 5.38 -5.83
N ASN A 441 -3.60 6.34 -6.69
CA ASN A 441 -4.94 6.95 -6.70
C ASN A 441 -6.09 5.94 -6.82
N GLU A 442 -5.76 4.72 -7.17
CA GLU A 442 -6.68 3.74 -7.68
C GLU A 442 -6.55 2.41 -6.94
N SER A 443 -5.51 2.10 -6.15
CA SER A 443 -5.35 0.73 -5.64
C SER A 443 -6.44 0.33 -4.63
N PRO A 444 -7.16 -0.79 -4.87
CA PRO A 444 -8.14 -1.31 -3.91
C PRO A 444 -7.46 -1.84 -2.64
N ALA A 445 -8.24 -1.91 -1.57
CA ALA A 445 -7.78 -2.39 -0.27
C ALA A 445 -7.82 -3.92 -0.20
N MET A 446 -6.65 -4.55 -0.01
CA MET A 446 -6.51 -6.01 -0.09
C MET A 446 -6.10 -6.61 1.25
N GLY A 447 -6.72 -7.72 1.63
CA GLY A 447 -6.38 -8.46 2.84
C GLY A 447 -5.29 -9.49 2.61
N TRP A 448 -4.03 -9.04 2.41
CA TRP A 448 -2.89 -9.97 2.22
C TRP A 448 -2.42 -10.61 3.53
N ASP A 449 -2.20 -9.78 4.55
CA ASP A 449 -1.76 -10.17 5.89
C ASP A 449 -2.75 -9.70 6.98
N SER A 450 -3.92 -9.23 6.55
CA SER A 450 -4.98 -8.83 7.46
C SER A 450 -6.02 -9.93 7.64
N VAL A 451 -6.80 -9.82 8.70
CA VAL A 451 -7.98 -10.64 9.00
C VAL A 451 -9.18 -9.74 9.31
N PRO A 452 -10.42 -10.21 9.09
CA PRO A 452 -11.60 -9.51 9.57
C PRO A 452 -11.56 -9.29 11.09
N ILE A 453 -12.19 -8.21 11.56
CA ILE A 453 -12.16 -7.84 12.98
C ILE A 453 -12.80 -8.92 13.86
N GLU A 454 -13.80 -9.64 13.35
CA GLU A 454 -14.46 -10.76 14.02
C GLU A 454 -13.48 -11.92 14.24
N THR A 455 -12.65 -12.22 13.23
CA THR A 455 -11.60 -13.23 13.32
C THR A 455 -10.53 -12.82 14.33
N PHE A 456 -10.08 -11.56 14.28
CA PHE A 456 -9.13 -11.03 15.26
C PHE A 456 -9.67 -11.15 16.70
N VAL A 457 -10.92 -10.74 16.94
CA VAL A 457 -11.54 -10.82 18.27
C VAL A 457 -11.64 -12.25 18.77
N ARG A 458 -11.98 -13.22 17.90
CA ARG A 458 -11.97 -14.64 18.26
C ARG A 458 -10.57 -15.08 18.68
N LYS A 459 -9.56 -14.90 17.81
CA LYS A 459 -8.17 -15.33 18.07
C LYS A 459 -7.60 -14.66 19.31
N PHE A 460 -7.87 -13.37 19.52
CA PHE A 460 -7.46 -12.66 20.71
C PHE A 460 -8.10 -13.23 21.99
N ASN A 461 -9.41 -13.50 21.97
CA ASN A 461 -10.10 -14.10 23.12
C ASN A 461 -9.62 -15.52 23.41
N GLU A 462 -9.30 -16.33 22.41
CA GLU A 462 -8.71 -17.67 22.58
C GLU A 462 -7.33 -17.61 23.26
N ASN A 463 -6.48 -16.67 22.82
CA ASN A 463 -5.18 -16.41 23.44
C ASN A 463 -5.31 -15.88 24.88
N LEU A 464 -6.26 -14.98 25.11
CA LEU A 464 -6.54 -14.42 26.43
C LEU A 464 -7.06 -15.50 27.39
N GLN A 465 -8.02 -16.31 26.94
CA GLN A 465 -8.63 -17.37 27.75
C GLN A 465 -7.63 -18.48 28.08
N SER A 466 -6.83 -18.93 27.11
CA SER A 466 -5.79 -19.93 27.37
C SER A 466 -4.73 -19.43 28.35
N THR A 467 -4.40 -18.14 28.34
CA THR A 467 -3.46 -17.57 29.32
C THR A 467 -4.10 -17.43 30.70
N ILE A 468 -5.37 -17.05 30.79
CA ILE A 468 -6.06 -16.85 32.08
C ILE A 468 -6.48 -18.16 32.74
N GLU A 469 -7.04 -19.13 32.02
CA GLU A 469 -7.42 -20.44 32.61
C GLU A 469 -6.22 -21.19 33.22
N ASN A 470 -5.04 -20.99 32.64
CA ASN A 470 -3.79 -21.53 33.18
C ASN A 470 -3.30 -20.82 34.45
N THR A 471 -3.85 -19.65 34.78
CA THR A 471 -3.34 -18.82 35.88
C THR A 471 -4.37 -18.48 36.96
N GLU A 472 -5.65 -18.29 36.62
CA GLU A 472 -6.67 -17.74 37.52
C GLU A 472 -8.06 -18.35 37.21
N ASN A 473 -8.71 -18.96 38.21
CA ASN A 473 -10.09 -19.50 38.14
C ASN A 473 -11.15 -18.39 38.05
N ILE A 474 -11.03 -17.47 37.09
CA ILE A 474 -11.91 -16.32 36.91
C ILE A 474 -12.53 -16.38 35.53
N THR A 475 -13.85 -16.20 35.46
CA THR A 475 -14.57 -16.06 34.20
C THR A 475 -14.22 -14.72 33.57
N VAL A 476 -13.52 -14.76 32.43
CA VAL A 476 -13.06 -13.56 31.71
C VAL A 476 -14.20 -12.98 30.89
N ASN A 477 -14.44 -11.68 31.04
CA ASN A 477 -15.33 -10.97 30.13
C ASN A 477 -14.68 -10.90 28.75
N LYS A 478 -15.26 -11.60 27.77
CA LYS A 478 -14.75 -11.63 26.40
C LYS A 478 -14.78 -10.24 25.76
N ILE A 479 -13.75 -9.94 24.98
CA ILE A 479 -13.69 -8.77 24.10
C ILE A 479 -14.72 -8.97 22.98
N THR A 480 -15.51 -7.94 22.69
CA THR A 480 -16.44 -7.92 21.55
C THR A 480 -15.84 -7.19 20.34
N ARG A 481 -16.54 -7.24 19.20
CA ARG A 481 -16.19 -6.44 18.02
C ARG A 481 -16.13 -4.94 18.32
N GLU A 482 -17.13 -4.45 19.06
CA GLU A 482 -17.26 -3.04 19.43
C GLU A 482 -16.14 -2.60 20.38
N ASP A 483 -15.72 -3.50 21.29
CA ASP A 483 -14.54 -3.27 22.14
C ASP A 483 -13.28 -3.07 21.28
N ALA A 484 -13.06 -3.93 20.27
CA ALA A 484 -11.90 -3.85 19.39
C ALA A 484 -11.90 -2.56 18.55
N ILE A 485 -13.06 -2.16 18.02
CA ILE A 485 -13.22 -0.87 17.32
C ILE A 485 -12.93 0.30 18.27
N SER A 486 -13.45 0.24 19.51
CA SER A 486 -13.22 1.28 20.50
C SER A 486 -11.74 1.42 20.87
N LEU A 487 -11.01 0.30 20.96
CA LEU A 487 -9.58 0.30 21.20
C LEU A 487 -8.80 0.86 20.00
N TYR A 488 -9.22 0.54 18.77
CA TYR A 488 -8.67 1.16 17.57
C TYR A 488 -8.87 2.69 17.58
N HIS A 489 -10.08 3.17 17.91
CA HIS A 489 -10.37 4.60 18.03
C HIS A 489 -9.55 5.27 19.15
N LEU A 490 -9.38 4.59 20.28
CA LEU A 490 -8.51 5.05 21.37
C LEU A 490 -7.08 5.26 20.87
N TYR A 491 -6.55 4.35 20.04
CA TYR A 491 -5.23 4.50 19.45
C TYR A 491 -5.14 5.68 18.48
N LEU A 492 -6.17 5.91 17.65
CA LEU A 492 -6.23 7.12 16.80
C LEU A 492 -6.23 8.41 17.62
N HIS A 493 -6.96 8.44 18.73
CA HIS A 493 -6.98 9.59 19.64
C HIS A 493 -5.63 9.87 20.27
N TYR A 494 -4.86 8.82 20.56
CA TYR A 494 -3.49 8.95 21.03
C TYR A 494 -2.58 9.60 19.99
N LEU A 495 -2.80 9.28 18.71
CA LEU A 495 -2.05 9.85 17.59
C LEU A 495 -2.45 11.31 17.27
N LYS A 496 -3.36 11.93 18.03
CA LYS A 496 -3.81 13.31 17.82
C LYS A 496 -2.66 14.29 17.58
N ASP A 497 -1.65 14.29 18.45
CA ASP A 497 -0.56 15.26 18.33
C ASP A 497 0.30 15.01 17.09
N VAL A 498 0.46 13.75 16.70
CA VAL A 498 1.14 13.37 15.45
C VAL A 498 0.32 13.88 14.26
N PHE A 499 -0.98 13.58 14.21
CA PHE A 499 -1.86 14.05 13.14
C PHE A 499 -1.86 15.58 13.02
N LYS A 500 -1.91 16.29 14.15
CA LYS A 500 -1.92 17.75 14.20
C LYS A 500 -0.69 18.37 13.54
N VAL A 501 0.49 17.75 13.69
CA VAL A 501 1.72 18.21 13.02
C VAL A 501 1.54 18.21 11.49
N PHE A 502 0.96 17.15 10.91
CA PHE A 502 0.70 17.08 9.46
C PHE A 502 -0.42 18.02 9.03
N GLU A 503 -1.55 18.02 9.75
CA GLU A 503 -2.74 18.83 9.45
C GLU A 503 -2.41 20.33 9.39
N GLN A 504 -1.56 20.82 10.30
CA GLN A 504 -1.13 22.22 10.34
C GLN A 504 -0.04 22.54 9.32
N SER A 505 0.85 21.59 9.04
CA SER A 505 2.02 21.80 8.18
C SER A 505 1.72 21.69 6.68
N LEU A 506 0.75 20.84 6.31
CA LEU A 506 0.48 20.43 4.93
C LEU A 506 -0.97 20.79 4.54
N PRO A 507 -1.20 21.98 3.98
CA PRO A 507 -2.55 22.53 3.79
C PRO A 507 -3.42 21.74 2.80
N ASN A 508 -2.81 21.09 1.81
CA ASN A 508 -3.52 20.37 0.76
C ASN A 508 -3.55 18.84 0.96
N LEU A 509 -3.13 18.35 2.14
CA LEU A 509 -3.14 16.93 2.46
C LEU A 509 -4.57 16.36 2.48
N GLU A 510 -4.83 15.33 1.69
CA GLU A 510 -6.12 14.65 1.57
C GLU A 510 -6.07 13.28 2.25
N TYR A 511 -4.95 12.56 2.15
CA TYR A 511 -4.76 11.23 2.72
C TYR A 511 -3.45 11.13 3.48
N LEU A 512 -3.50 10.52 4.64
CA LEU A 512 -2.36 10.28 5.52
C LEU A 512 -2.39 8.84 6.02
N THR A 513 -1.36 8.07 5.70
CA THR A 513 -1.13 6.75 6.28
C THR A 513 0.07 6.82 7.20
N ILE A 514 -0.12 6.44 8.46
CA ILE A 514 0.97 6.32 9.43
C ILE A 514 1.01 4.86 9.87
N ASN A 515 2.13 4.18 9.65
CA ASN A 515 2.33 2.77 10.04
C ASN A 515 1.20 1.84 9.57
N GLY A 516 0.76 2.01 8.32
CA GLY A 516 -0.30 1.18 7.73
C GLY A 516 -1.72 1.52 8.21
N ILE A 517 -1.92 2.61 8.95
CA ILE A 517 -3.26 3.10 9.34
C ILE A 517 -3.68 4.20 8.38
N PRO A 518 -4.60 3.92 7.44
CA PRO A 518 -4.99 4.88 6.43
C PRO A 518 -6.09 5.81 6.96
N THR A 519 -5.85 7.11 6.84
CA THR A 519 -6.79 8.17 7.23
C THR A 519 -7.02 9.14 6.07
N LYS A 520 -8.21 9.72 6.04
CA LYS A 520 -8.54 10.86 5.20
C LYS A 520 -8.51 12.12 6.06
N ILE A 521 -7.92 13.19 5.54
CA ILE A 521 -7.99 14.50 6.18
C ILE A 521 -9.22 15.22 5.66
N ILE A 522 -10.09 15.63 6.58
CA ILE A 522 -11.33 16.35 6.25
C ILE A 522 -11.30 17.74 6.84
N GLN A 523 -11.89 18.69 6.11
CA GLN A 523 -12.20 20.01 6.62
C GLN A 523 -13.52 19.93 7.40
N VAL A 524 -13.50 20.31 8.68
CA VAL A 524 -14.68 20.26 9.56
C VAL A 524 -15.40 21.61 9.57
N ASP A 525 -14.65 22.70 9.67
CA ASP A 525 -15.10 24.08 9.55
C ASP A 525 -14.03 24.92 8.82
N GLU A 526 -14.11 26.25 8.80
CA GLU A 526 -13.11 27.08 8.09
C GLU A 526 -11.69 27.00 8.66
N LEU A 527 -11.52 26.61 9.92
CA LEU A 527 -10.26 26.67 10.68
C LEU A 527 -9.70 25.27 11.02
N GLN A 528 -10.55 24.26 11.04
CA GLN A 528 -10.24 22.96 11.62
C GLN A 528 -10.26 21.84 10.60
N ARG A 529 -9.16 21.09 10.58
CA ARG A 529 -9.00 19.84 9.84
C ARG A 529 -8.80 18.71 10.83
N CYS A 530 -9.24 17.52 10.46
CA CYS A 530 -8.97 16.33 11.27
C CYS A 530 -8.78 15.08 10.40
N ALA A 531 -7.97 14.15 10.91
CA ALA A 531 -7.86 12.81 10.39
C ALA A 531 -9.04 11.92 10.82
N VAL A 532 -9.68 11.29 9.84
CA VAL A 532 -10.70 10.24 10.02
C VAL A 532 -10.22 8.93 9.40
N PRO A 533 -10.36 7.79 10.09
CA PRO A 533 -9.91 6.50 9.56
C PRO A 533 -10.74 6.07 8.34
N LEU A 534 -10.13 5.36 7.39
CA LEU A 534 -10.86 4.80 6.24
C LEU A 534 -11.62 3.51 6.57
N PHE A 535 -11.13 2.76 7.56
CA PHE A 535 -11.69 1.49 8.02
C PHE A 535 -12.07 1.58 9.49
N TYR A 536 -13.15 0.87 9.84
CA TYR A 536 -13.74 0.89 11.18
C TYR A 536 -14.02 2.31 11.68
N ASN A 537 -14.43 3.21 10.78
CA ASN A 537 -14.81 4.59 11.09
C ASN A 537 -16.16 4.71 11.80
N ASN A 538 -17.07 3.76 11.64
CA ASN A 538 -18.39 3.85 12.26
C ASN A 538 -18.31 4.09 13.78
N GLY A 539 -18.92 5.18 14.24
CA GLY A 539 -18.89 5.61 15.64
C GLY A 539 -17.67 6.45 16.04
N TYR A 540 -16.69 6.64 15.16
CA TYR A 540 -15.51 7.47 15.43
C TYR A 540 -15.91 8.95 15.57
N LYS A 541 -15.39 9.59 16.62
CA LYS A 541 -15.47 11.05 16.82
C LYS A 541 -14.06 11.56 17.05
N SER A 542 -13.55 12.46 16.22
CA SER A 542 -12.20 13.01 16.38
C SER A 542 -12.07 13.80 17.69
N ASN A 543 -10.94 13.64 18.38
CA ASN A 543 -10.55 14.49 19.52
C ASN A 543 -9.69 15.70 19.10
N SER A 544 -9.48 15.91 17.79
CA SER A 544 -8.72 17.04 17.25
C SER A 544 -9.57 18.30 17.02
N VAL A 545 -10.90 18.16 16.98
CA VAL A 545 -11.84 19.26 16.73
C VAL A 545 -12.24 19.90 18.05
N TYR A 546 -12.13 21.23 18.12
CA TYR A 546 -12.68 22.07 19.18
C TYR A 546 -14.13 22.42 18.81
N GLU A 547 -15.07 22.18 19.72
CA GLU A 547 -16.40 22.79 19.59
C GLU A 547 -16.25 24.30 19.80
N LEU A 548 -16.65 25.10 18.79
CA LEU A 548 -16.83 26.54 18.95
C LEU A 548 -18.04 26.73 19.86
N VAL A 549 -17.77 26.98 21.13
CA VAL A 549 -18.81 27.37 22.08
C VAL A 549 -19.14 28.83 21.80
N ASP A 550 -20.35 29.09 21.32
CA ASP A 550 -20.82 30.45 21.08
C ASP A 550 -20.79 31.23 22.41
N ALA A 551 -20.45 32.52 22.37
CA ALA A 551 -20.23 33.30 23.59
C ALA A 551 -21.47 33.27 24.51
N GLU A 552 -22.67 33.18 23.94
CA GLU A 552 -23.92 33.05 24.69
C GLU A 552 -24.03 31.73 25.48
N ALA A 553 -23.47 30.63 24.96
CA ALA A 553 -23.48 29.32 25.64
C ALA A 553 -22.46 29.22 26.78
N LEU A 554 -21.47 30.12 26.84
CA LEU A 554 -20.53 30.24 27.95
C LEU A 554 -21.11 31.01 29.15
N PHE A 555 -22.20 31.76 28.95
CA PHE A 555 -22.84 32.60 29.97
C PHE A 555 -24.31 32.25 30.26
N SER A 556 -24.87 31.26 29.56
CA SER A 556 -26.15 30.60 29.91
C SER A 556 -25.93 29.47 30.91
#